data_AF-A0A942E0K0-F1
#
_entry.id   AF-A0A942E0K0-F1
#
_cell.length_a   1.000
_cell.length_b   1.000
_cell.length_c   1.000
_cell.angle_alpha   90.00
_cell.angle_beta   90.00
_cell.angle_gamma   90.00
#
_symmetry.space_group_name_H-M   'P 1'
#
loop_
_entity.id
_entity.type
_entity.pdbx_description
1 polymer ?
#
loop_
_entity_poly.entity_id
_entity_poly.type
_entity_poly.pdbx_seq_one_letter_code
_entity_poly.pdbx_strand_id
1 'polypeptide(L)' 'MDDLDRLIHHIQGTCLSIEQAVESLELDPSIDWKDKLLDRNIELCGVCNWWHESGELEFDEQRNFGVCEQCLDD' A
#
# COMPACT_ATOMS: atom_id res chain seq x y z
N MET A 1 -15.64 11.80 3.76
CA MET A 1 -14.59 10.83 3.40
C MET A 1 -13.48 11.07 4.39
N ASP A 2 -13.09 10.04 5.14
CA ASP A 2 -11.99 10.14 6.12
C ASP A 2 -10.65 10.36 5.38
N ASP A 3 -9.67 10.95 6.04
CA ASP A 3 -8.36 11.18 5.43
C ASP A 3 -7.67 9.85 5.06
N LEU A 4 -7.91 8.79 5.83
CA LEU A 4 -7.45 7.45 5.48
C LEU A 4 -8.10 6.93 4.19
N ASP A 5 -9.41 7.10 4.02
CA ASP A 5 -10.11 6.70 2.79
C ASP A 5 -9.59 7.50 1.58
N ARG A 6 -9.28 8.79 1.76
CA ARG A 6 -8.67 9.63 0.70
C ARG A 6 -7.29 9.12 0.31
N LEU A 7 -6.47 8.77 1.30
CA LEU A 7 -5.13 8.23 1.07
C LEU A 7 -5.21 6.89 0.33
N ILE A 8 -6.02 5.94 0.80
CA ILE A 8 -6.19 4.63 0.17
C ILE A 8 -6.61 4.79 -1.28
N HIS A 9 -7.63 5.59 -1.55
CA HIS A 9 -8.10 5.82 -2.92
C HIS A 9 -7.04 6.43 -3.84
N HIS A 10 -6.11 7.22 -3.29
CA HIS A 10 -5.06 7.86 -4.06
C HIS A 10 -3.85 6.94 -4.33
N ILE A 11 -3.53 6.04 -3.40
CA ILE A 11 -2.36 5.16 -3.52
C ILE A 11 -2.67 3.81 -4.15
N GLN A 12 -3.88 3.29 -3.98
CA GLN A 12 -4.25 1.95 -4.43
C GLN A 12 -4.07 1.80 -5.94
N GLY A 13 -3.41 0.73 -6.38
CA GLY A 13 -3.08 0.54 -7.79
C GLY A 13 -2.03 1.52 -8.34
N THR A 14 -1.25 2.14 -7.46
CA THR A 14 -0.10 2.98 -7.84
C THR A 14 1.15 2.50 -7.12
N CYS A 15 2.31 2.98 -7.58
CA CYS A 15 3.58 2.82 -6.88
C CYS A 15 4.02 4.07 -6.11
N LEU A 16 3.08 4.95 -5.75
CA LEU A 16 3.39 6.16 -4.98
C LEU A 16 3.86 5.78 -3.57
N SER A 17 4.88 6.48 -3.05
CA SER A 17 5.20 6.36 -1.64
C SER A 17 4.12 7.02 -0.78
N ILE A 18 4.01 6.61 0.49
CA ILE A 18 3.12 7.25 1.47
C ILE A 18 3.42 8.75 1.54
N GLU A 19 4.69 9.14 1.58
CA GLU A 19 5.11 10.54 1.66
C GLU A 19 4.61 11.36 0.47
N GLN A 20 4.74 10.84 -0.76
CA GLN A 20 4.25 11.51 -1.96
C GLN A 20 2.73 11.68 -1.94
N ALA A 21 2.01 10.65 -1.50
CA ALA A 21 0.56 10.67 -1.43
C ALA A 21 0.05 11.62 -0.33
N VAL A 22 0.70 11.61 0.83
CA VAL A 22 0.41 12.51 1.97
C VAL A 22 0.67 13.95 1.57
N GLU A 23 1.80 14.24 0.93
CA GLU A 23 2.10 15.58 0.41
C GLU A 23 1.05 16.02 -0.63
N SER A 24 0.72 15.17 -1.61
CA SER A 24 -0.23 15.52 -2.67
C SER A 24 -1.66 15.73 -2.18
N LEU A 25 -2.04 15.12 -1.05
CA LEU A 25 -3.38 15.24 -0.46
C LEU A 25 -3.45 16.27 0.67
N GLU A 26 -2.32 16.92 0.98
CA GLU A 26 -2.14 17.85 2.10
C GLU A 26 -2.54 17.23 3.45
N LEU A 27 -2.17 15.95 3.66
CA LEU A 27 -2.43 15.21 4.89
C LEU A 27 -1.33 15.45 5.94
N ASP A 28 -1.66 15.19 7.20
CA ASP A 28 -0.71 15.35 8.31
C ASP A 28 0.39 14.27 8.26
N PRO A 29 1.67 14.63 8.05
CA PRO A 29 2.76 13.66 7.92
C PRO A 29 3.25 13.08 9.25
N SER A 30 2.75 13.57 10.40
CA SER A 30 3.09 13.03 11.71
C SER A 30 2.28 11.78 12.10
N ILE A 31 1.21 11.51 11.35
CA ILE A 31 0.39 10.30 11.50
C ILE A 31 1.16 9.10 10.95
N ASP A 32 1.13 7.98 11.68
CA ASP A 32 1.66 6.70 11.18
C ASP A 32 0.69 6.08 10.16
N TRP A 33 0.71 6.64 8.95
CA TRP A 33 -0.16 6.21 7.85
C TRP A 33 0.08 4.76 7.46
N LYS A 34 1.31 4.24 7.66
CA LYS A 34 1.63 2.84 7.37
C LYS A 34 0.82 1.89 8.25
N ASP A 35 0.78 2.12 9.55
CA ASP A 35 -0.05 1.34 10.48
C ASP A 35 -1.54 1.45 10.14
N LYS A 36 -2.00 2.67 9.79
CA LYS A 36 -3.39 2.91 9.36
C LYS A 36 -3.78 2.16 8.08
N LEU A 37 -2.88 2.11 7.10
CA LEU A 37 -3.09 1.36 5.86
C LEU A 37 -3.18 -0.14 6.13
N LEU A 38 -2.31 -0.66 7.01
CA LEU A 38 -2.32 -2.07 7.40
C LEU A 38 -3.62 -2.46 8.14
N ASP A 39 -4.15 -1.60 9.01
CA ASP A 39 -5.46 -1.81 9.67
C ASP A 39 -6.62 -1.91 8.66
N ARG A 40 -6.44 -1.33 7.46
CA ARG A 40 -7.38 -1.42 6.35
C ARG A 40 -7.06 -2.52 5.33
N ASN A 41 -6.12 -3.41 5.65
CA ASN A 41 -5.63 -4.46 4.75
C ASN A 41 -5.09 -3.87 3.43
N ILE A 42 -4.36 -2.76 3.49
CA ILE A 42 -3.68 -2.17 2.33
C ILE A 42 -2.18 -2.35 2.52
N GLU A 43 -1.57 -3.08 1.59
CA GLU A 43 -0.17 -3.49 1.66
C GLU A 43 0.55 -3.25 0.33
N LEU A 44 1.88 -3.21 0.39
CA LEU A 44 2.72 -2.99 -0.77
C LEU A 44 3.22 -4.35 -1.29
N CYS A 45 3.11 -4.59 -2.59
CA CYS A 45 3.81 -5.72 -3.22
C CYS A 45 5.33 -5.52 -3.10
N GLY A 46 6.02 -6.50 -2.52
CA GLY A 46 7.48 -6.42 -2.31
C GLY A 46 8.33 -6.52 -3.58
N VAL A 47 7.72 -6.73 -4.75
CA VAL A 47 8.42 -6.80 -6.06
C VAL A 47 8.21 -5.51 -6.86
N CYS A 48 6.96 -5.21 -7.23
CA CYS A 48 6.66 -4.06 -8.09
C CYS A 48 6.45 -2.75 -7.32
N ASN A 49 6.33 -2.80 -5.99
CA ASN A 49 6.01 -1.66 -5.12
C ASN A 49 4.66 -1.02 -5.42
N TRP A 50 3.68 -1.79 -5.91
CA TRP A 50 2.31 -1.31 -6.07
C TRP A 50 1.50 -1.58 -4.81
N TRP A 51 0.60 -0.67 -4.46
CA TRP A 51 -0.34 -0.85 -3.35
C TRP A 51 -1.53 -1.70 -3.77
N HIS A 52 -1.81 -2.72 -2.97
CA HIS A 52 -2.86 -3.71 -3.16
C HIS A 52 -3.65 -3.91 -1.87
N GLU A 53 -4.84 -4.48 -2.00
CA GLU A 53 -5.50 -5.08 -0.84
C GLU A 53 -4.71 -6.32 -0.40
N SER A 54 -4.57 -6.57 0.90
CA SER A 54 -3.82 -7.72 1.43
C SER A 54 -4.31 -9.04 0.87
N GLY A 55 -5.61 -9.15 0.53
CA GLY A 55 -6.20 -10.33 -0.10
C GLY A 55 -5.78 -10.55 -1.56
N GLU A 56 -5.10 -9.59 -2.20
CA GLU A 56 -4.53 -9.70 -3.55
C GLU A 56 -3.03 -10.06 -3.53
N LEU A 57 -2.42 -10.16 -2.35
CA LEU A 57 -1.01 -10.51 -2.16
C LEU A 57 -0.89 -11.93 -1.60
N GLU A 58 -0.09 -12.75 -2.26
CA GLU A 58 0.33 -14.04 -1.69
C GLU A 58 1.64 -13.84 -0.93
N PHE A 59 1.74 -14.38 0.28
CA PHE A 59 2.96 -14.26 1.08
C PHE A 59 4.04 -15.23 0.58
N ASP A 60 5.18 -14.69 0.15
CA ASP A 60 6.36 -15.49 -0.21
C ASP A 60 7.22 -15.72 1.04
N GLU A 61 7.21 -16.95 1.58
CA GLU A 61 7.99 -17.32 2.77
C GLU A 61 9.51 -17.21 2.57
N GLN A 62 10.01 -17.38 1.34
CA GLN A 62 11.45 -17.32 1.06
C GLN A 62 11.94 -15.87 1.07
N ARG A 63 11.10 -14.95 0.58
CA ARG A 63 11.41 -13.53 0.47
C ARG A 63 10.89 -12.69 1.64
N ASN A 64 9.98 -13.25 2.43
CA ASN A 64 9.36 -12.66 3.62
C ASN A 64 8.57 -11.37 3.33
N PHE A 65 7.82 -11.34 2.22
CA PHE A 65 6.89 -10.26 1.86
C PHE A 65 5.73 -10.75 0.98
N GLY A 66 4.65 -9.96 0.91
CA GLY A 66 3.53 -10.20 0.01
C GLY A 66 3.84 -9.85 -1.45
N VAL A 67 3.39 -10.68 -2.38
CA VAL A 67 3.62 -10.55 -3.82
C VAL A 67 2.27 -10.63 -4.54
N CYS A 68 2.00 -9.67 -5.43
CA CYS A 68 0.78 -9.70 -6.23
C CYS A 68 0.84 -10.77 -7.32
N GLU A 69 -0.32 -11.21 -7.80
CA GLU A 69 -0.44 -12.26 -8.82
C GLU A 69 0.44 -12.02 -10.05
N GLN A 70 0.53 -10.77 -10.52
CA GLN A 70 1.35 -10.41 -11.69
C GLN A 70 2.84 -10.64 -11.49
N CYS A 71 3.35 -10.49 -10.27
CA CYS A 71 4.76 -10.70 -9.94
C CYS A 71 5.07 -12.14 -9.52
N LEU A 72 4.07 -12.98 -9.32
CA LEU A 72 4.23 -14.42 -9.09
C LEU A 72 4.38 -15.18 -10.40
N ASP A 73 3.77 -14.68 -11.48
CA ASP A 73 3.76 -15.31 -12.80
C ASP A 73 4.95 -14.87 -13.71
N ASP A 74 5.73 -13.86 -13.29
CA ASP A 74 6.93 -13.33 -13.99
C ASP A 74 8.23 -14.10 -13.61
#